data_AF-A0A925XBX5-F1
#
_entry.id   AF-A0A925XBX5-F1
#
_cell.length_a   1.000
_cell.length_b   1.000
_cell.length_c   1.000
_cell.angle_alpha   90.00
_cell.angle_beta   90.00
_cell.angle_gamma   90.00
#
_symmetry.space_group_name_H-M   'P 1'
#
loop_
_entity.id
_entity.type
_entity.pdbx_description
1 polymer ?
#
loop_
_entity_poly.entity_id
_entity_poly.type
_entity_poly.pdbx_seq_one_letter_code
_entity_poly.pdbx_strand_id
1 'polypeptide(L)' 'YEINMLRCIFCGLCEEACPKAAIFLQPDKMAPVFTNRDEVIFGKDRLVEKMDDRSSTGIEKYVTEAEMTNALR' A
#
# COMPACT_ATOMS: atom_id res chain seq x y z
N TYR A 1 3.54 2.03 -13.63
CA TYR A 1 2.84 2.70 -12.52
C TYR A 1 3.91 3.23 -11.61
N GLU A 2 3.80 4.51 -11.27
CA GLU A 2 4.76 5.21 -10.44
C GLU A 2 3.97 6.08 -9.46
N ILE A 3 4.48 6.23 -8.23
CA ILE A 3 3.91 7.13 -7.23
C ILE A 3 4.93 8.23 -6.97
N ASN A 4 4.52 9.48 -7.13
CA ASN A 4 5.32 10.61 -6.71
C ASN A 4 5.08 10.88 -5.21
N MET A 5 6.06 10.52 -4.38
CA MET A 5 5.95 10.62 -2.92
C MET A 5 5.92 12.05 -2.41
N LEU A 6 6.31 13.05 -3.21
CA LEU A 6 6.12 14.48 -2.87
C LEU A 6 4.69 14.98 -3.10
N ARG A 7 3.89 14.26 -3.90
CA ARG A 7 2.48 14.59 -4.16
C ARG A 7 1.51 13.72 -3.37
N CYS A 8 1.96 12.54 -2.95
CA CYS A 8 1.17 11.67 -2.10
C CYS A 8 0.92 12.35 -0.75
N ILE A 9 -0.35 12.44 -0.35
CA ILE A 9 -0.76 12.96 0.97
C ILE A 9 -1.23 11.84 1.90
N PHE A 10 -0.97 10.58 1.55
CA PHE A 10 -1.31 9.40 2.34
C PHE A 10 -2.80 9.31 2.71
N CYS A 11 -3.70 9.71 1.81
CA CYS A 11 -5.14 9.77 2.07
C CYS A 11 -5.88 8.43 2.00
N GLY A 12 -5.27 7.36 1.48
CA GLY A 12 -5.90 6.04 1.36
C GLY A 12 -6.82 5.85 0.15
N LEU A 13 -7.10 6.89 -0.65
CA LEU A 13 -8.02 6.78 -1.79
C LEU A 13 -7.57 5.77 -2.86
N CYS A 14 -6.26 5.57 -3.04
CA CYS A 14 -5.75 4.56 -3.98
C CYS A 14 -5.99 3.12 -3.51
N GLU A 15 -6.02 2.91 -2.19
CA GLU A 15 -6.27 1.63 -1.55
C GLU A 15 -7.74 1.23 -1.73
N GLU A 16 -8.66 2.16 -1.41
CA GLU A 16 -10.11 1.97 -1.56
C GLU A 16 -10.52 1.80 -3.03
N ALA A 17 -9.89 2.55 -3.93
CA ALA A 17 -10.20 2.48 -5.35
C ALA A 17 -9.73 1.17 -6.01
N CYS A 18 -8.83 0.39 -5.38
CA CYS A 18 -8.26 -0.79 -5.99
C CYS A 18 -9.18 -2.01 -5.83
N PRO A 19 -9.82 -2.52 -6.90
CA PRO A 19 -10.79 -3.62 -6.80
C PRO A 19 -10.15 -5.00 -6.52
N LYS A 20 -8.82 -5.06 -6.50
CA LYS A 20 -8.03 -6.28 -6.30
C LYS A 20 -7.06 -6.18 -5.13
N ALA A 21 -7.17 -5.12 -4.31
CA ALA A 21 -6.28 -4.90 -3.17
C ALA A 21 -4.78 -5.02 -3.52
N ALA A 22 -4.39 -4.53 -4.70
CA ALA A 22 -3.00 -4.62 -5.18
C ALA A 22 -2.09 -3.53 -4.61
N ILE A 23 -2.67 -2.51 -3.97
CA ILE A 23 -1.98 -1.39 -3.33
C ILE A 23 -2.68 -1.10 -2.00
N PHE A 24 -1.90 -0.84 -0.97
CA PHE A 24 -2.37 -0.51 0.38
C PHE A 24 -1.35 0.39 1.09
N LEU A 25 -1.82 1.15 2.08
CA LEU A 25 -0.94 1.93 2.95
C LEU A 25 -0.44 1.06 4.10
N GLN A 26 0.86 1.13 4.38
CA GLN A 26 1.47 0.51 5.57
C GLN A 26 1.38 1.49 6.74
N PRO A 27 0.54 1.25 7.76
CA PRO A 27 0.44 2.13 8.93
C PRO A 27 1.66 2.01 9.85
N ASP A 28 2.41 0.92 9.73
CA ASP A 28 3.59 0.57 10.51
C ASP A 28 4.90 1.12 9.91
N LYS A 29 4.87 1.67 8.68
CA LYS A 29 6.02 2.31 8.04
C LYS A 29 5.82 3.79 7.83
N MET A 30 6.86 4.55 8.17
CA MET A 30 6.97 5.96 7.82
C MET A 30 7.61 6.14 6.44
N ALA A 31 7.24 7.23 5.77
CA ALA A 31 7.90 7.62 4.53
C ALA A 31 9.40 7.88 4.79
N PRO A 32 10.31 7.36 3.96
CA PRO A 32 11.72 7.58 4.16
C PRO A 32 12.10 9.03 3.90
N VAL A 33 13.20 9.48 4.51
CA VAL A 33 13.77 10.80 4.25
C VAL A 33 14.55 10.73 2.94
N PHE A 34 14.31 11.68 2.05
CA PHE A 34 15.03 11.82 0.78
C PHE A 34 15.84 13.10 0.79
N THR A 35 16.97 13.09 0.09
CA THR A 35 17.82 14.28 -0.06
C THR A 35 17.72 14.90 -1.45
N ASN A 36 17.31 14.12 -2.45
CA ASN A 36 17.14 14.57 -3.83
C ASN A 36 15.70 14.35 -4.32
N ARG A 37 15.24 15.23 -5.23
CA ARG A 37 13.89 15.14 -5.79
C ARG A 37 13.68 13.90 -6.64
N ASP A 38 14.70 13.38 -7.29
CA ASP A 38 14.55 12.23 -8.18
C ASP A 38 14.38 10.92 -7.41
N GLU A 39 14.76 10.89 -6.13
CA GLU A 39 14.63 9.71 -5.25
C GLU A 39 13.18 9.45 -4.80
N VAL A 40 12.29 10.43 -4.98
CA VAL A 40 10.91 10.43 -4.44
C VAL A 40 9.89 9.85 -5.40
N ILE A 41 10.27 9.53 -6.64
CA ILE A 41 9.38 8.88 -7.60
C ILE A 41 9.59 7.37 -7.48
N PHE A 42 8.55 6.69 -7.01
CA PHE A 42 8.60 5.28 -6.69
C PHE A 42 8.04 4.49 -7.86
N GLY A 43 8.90 3.71 -8.50
CA GLY A 43 8.53 2.75 -9.54
C GLY A 43 8.12 1.40 -8.97
N LYS A 44 7.81 0.47 -9.88
CA LYS A 44 7.45 -0.92 -9.53
C LYS A 44 8.55 -1.62 -8.73
N ASP A 45 9.81 -1.29 -9.01
CA ASP A 45 11.01 -1.80 -8.33
C ASP A 45 11.03 -1.50 -6.83
N ARG A 46 10.36 -0.42 -6.38
CA ARG A 46 10.26 -0.05 -4.97
C ARG A 46 8.91 -0.34 -4.33
N LEU A 47 7.85 -0.43 -5.12
CA LEU A 47 6.48 -0.60 -4.63
C LEU A 47 6.05 -2.06 -4.49
N VAL A 48 6.71 -2.99 -5.20
CA VAL A 48 6.30 -4.39 -5.21
C VAL A 48 7.06 -5.18 -4.14
N GLU A 49 6.31 -5.73 -3.20
CA GLU A 49 6.83 -6.68 -2.21
C GLU A 49 6.83 -8.11 -2.77
N LYS A 50 7.83 -8.90 -2.35
CA LYS A 50 7.84 -10.34 -2.63
C LYS A 50 6.75 -11.03 -1.82
N MET A 51 6.29 -12.19 -2.30
CA MET A 51 5.25 -12.95 -1.63
C MET A 51 5.64 -13.32 -0.19
N ASP A 52 6.91 -13.64 0.03
CA ASP A 52 7.45 -14.06 1.32
C ASP A 52 7.62 -12.91 2.32
N ASP A 53 7.67 -11.67 1.82
CA ASP A 53 7.95 -10.45 2.61
C ASP A 53 6.69 -9.60 2.84
N ARG A 54 5.51 -10.07 2.41
CA ARG A 54 4.27 -9.29 2.52
C ARG A 54 3.98 -8.99 3.98
N SER A 55 3.93 -7.70 4.34
CA SER A 55 3.66 -7.30 5.71
C SER A 55 2.30 -7.87 6.16
N SER A 56 2.31 -8.58 7.30
CA SER A 56 1.13 -9.22 7.86
C SER A 56 -0.03 -8.24 8.03
N THR A 57 0.27 -6.97 8.30
CA THR A 57 -0.70 -5.88 8.49
C THR A 57 -1.56 -5.60 7.25
N GLY A 58 -0.98 -5.66 6.05
CA GLY A 58 -1.74 -5.47 4.81
C GLY A 58 -2.69 -6.65 4.55
N ILE A 59 -2.20 -7.87 4.74
CA ILE A 59 -2.99 -9.08 4.56
C ILE A 59 -4.10 -9.19 5.60
N GLU A 60 -3.82 -8.92 6.88
CA GLU A 60 -4.77 -9.06 7.98
C GLU A 60 -5.99 -8.14 7.82
N LYS A 61 -5.80 -6.91 7.34
CA LYS A 61 -6.92 -5.99 7.05
C LYS A 61 -7.85 -6.53 5.96
N TYR A 62 -7.31 -7.04 4.85
CA TYR A 62 -8.15 -7.56 3.75
C TYR A 62 -8.70 -8.96 3.99
N VAL A 63 -8.01 -9.80 4.77
CA VAL A 63 -8.51 -11.11 5.19
C VAL A 63 -9.68 -10.93 6.16
N THR A 64 -9.55 -10.07 7.17
CA THR A 64 -10.65 -9.79 8.12
C THR A 64 -11.85 -9.13 7.45
N GLU A 65 -11.65 -8.20 6.50
CA GLU A 65 -12.75 -7.61 5.72
C GLU A 65 -13.46 -8.64 4.82
N ALA A 66 -12.72 -9.53 4.16
CA ALA A 66 -13.30 -10.60 3.34
C ALA A 66 -14.07 -11.63 4.18
N GLU A 67 -13.54 -11.97 5.36
CA GLU A 67 -14.20 -12.83 6.34
C GLU A 67 -15.48 -12.17 6.89
N MET A 68 -15.44 -10.87 7.19
CA MET A 68 -16.59 -10.10 7.68
C MET A 68 -17.69 -9.95 6.60
N THR A 69 -17.31 -9.83 5.33
CA THR A 69 -18.26 -9.79 4.20
C THR A 69 -18.93 -11.15 3.97
N ASN A 70 -18.22 -12.26 4.22
CA ASN A 70 -18.78 -13.62 4.16
C ASN A 70 -19.64 -13.97 5.38
N ALA A 71 -19.36 -13.39 6.56
CA ALA A 71 -20.16 -13.59 7.77
C ALA A 71 -21.51 -12.86 7.76
N LEU A 72 -21.71 -11.88 6.87
CA LEU A 72 -22.95 -11.14 6.67
C LEU A 72 -23.83 -11.71 5.52
N ARG A 73 -23.45 -12.87 4.96
CA ARG A 73 -24.24 -13.68 4.02
C ARG A 73 -24.74 -14.94 4.71
#